data_AF-A0A4U3LB67-F1
#
_entry.id   AF-A0A4U3LB67-F1
#
_cell.length_a   1.000
_cell.length_b   1.000
_cell.length_c   1.000
_cell.angle_alpha   90.00
_cell.angle_beta   90.00
_cell.angle_gamma   90.00
#
_symmetry.space_group_name_H-M   'P 1'
#
loop_
_entity.id
_entity.type
_entity.pdbx_description
1 polymer ?
#
loop_
_entity_poly.entity_id
_entity_poly.type
_entity_poly.pdbx_seq_one_letter_code
_entity_poly.pdbx_strand_id
1 'polypeptide(L)'
;MQATVINYSYNDQTNFTATGNNNTNFDCEALIAYGDSLFLFSKDWVDNKTRLYELPKTAGTYTTVKVGELNVQGLITGAEIIADKRVIVLTGYSTSVSPFIYLLYDFAGNQFFAANKRKVGIKQSFLQLEGICATTDTSFSISNERLETIITTKAKLQTLNLAALLNPYYSTLPAAQVPVVNYTVVHSLK
;
A
#
# COMPACT_ATOMS: atom_id res chain seq x y z
N MET A 1 -18.05 -2.48 19.36
CA MET A 1 -17.70 -1.36 18.45
C MET A 1 -18.64 -1.41 17.26
N GLN A 2 -19.12 -0.26 16.79
CA GLN A 2 -19.89 -0.13 15.55
C GLN A 2 -18.95 0.40 14.46
N ALA A 3 -19.08 -0.09 13.22
CA ALA A 3 -18.37 0.50 12.10
C ALA A 3 -18.88 1.93 11.86
N THR A 4 -17.97 2.84 11.51
CA THR A 4 -18.29 4.23 11.17
C THR A 4 -17.87 4.55 9.75
N VAL A 5 -18.50 5.56 9.13
CA VAL A 5 -18.31 5.89 7.71
C VAL A 5 -17.38 7.09 7.56
N ILE A 6 -16.45 6.99 6.61
CA ILE A 6 -15.66 8.11 6.10
C ILE A 6 -16.05 8.29 4.63
N ASN A 7 -16.64 9.43 4.31
CA ASN A 7 -16.90 9.84 2.94
C ASN A 7 -15.76 10.74 2.47
N TYR A 8 -15.35 10.61 1.22
CA TYR A 8 -14.33 11.49 0.67
C TYR A 8 -14.54 11.80 -0.82
N SER A 9 -13.95 12.91 -1.26
CA SER A 9 -13.73 13.24 -2.67
C SER A 9 -12.25 13.59 -2.90
N TYR A 10 -11.72 13.30 -4.10
CA TYR A 10 -10.38 13.73 -4.47
C TYR A 10 -10.34 15.24 -4.70
N ASN A 11 -9.38 15.96 -4.10
CA ASN A 11 -9.28 17.41 -4.29
C ASN A 11 -9.04 17.83 -5.73
N ASP A 12 -8.41 16.98 -6.54
CA ASP A 12 -8.03 17.29 -7.92
C ASP A 12 -8.89 16.59 -8.98
N GLN A 13 -9.96 15.89 -8.58
CA GLN A 13 -10.98 15.40 -9.51
C GLN A 13 -12.08 16.46 -9.70
N THR A 14 -11.99 17.22 -10.79
CA THR A 14 -12.96 18.28 -11.11
C THR A 14 -13.95 17.89 -12.21
N ASN A 15 -13.70 16.79 -12.93
CA ASN A 15 -14.56 16.28 -13.98
C ASN A 15 -15.07 14.87 -13.61
N PHE A 16 -16.38 14.71 -13.61
CA PHE A 16 -17.09 13.46 -13.27
C PHE A 16 -17.87 12.88 -14.46
N THR A 17 -17.60 13.38 -15.66
CA THR A 17 -18.17 12.82 -16.90
C THR A 17 -17.67 11.39 -17.05
N ALA A 18 -18.57 10.44 -17.25
CA ALA A 18 -18.19 9.04 -17.45
C ALA A 18 -17.34 8.90 -18.73
N THR A 19 -16.13 8.36 -18.58
CA THR A 19 -15.16 8.17 -19.66
C THR A 19 -15.09 6.73 -20.17
N GLY A 20 -15.94 5.84 -19.64
CA GLY A 20 -15.93 4.40 -19.90
C GLY A 20 -15.05 3.63 -18.92
N ASN A 21 -15.02 2.30 -19.07
CA ASN A 21 -14.23 1.42 -18.19
C ASN A 21 -12.74 1.70 -18.33
N ASN A 22 -12.01 1.62 -17.22
CA ASN A 22 -10.54 1.69 -17.19
C ASN A 22 -10.00 2.97 -17.86
N ASN A 23 -10.67 4.11 -17.66
CA ASN A 23 -10.33 5.38 -18.29
C ASN A 23 -10.34 6.55 -17.29
N THR A 24 -9.79 6.34 -16.11
CA THR A 24 -9.74 7.30 -14.99
C THR A 24 -8.42 7.21 -14.23
N ASN A 25 -8.05 8.29 -13.54
CA ASN A 25 -6.89 8.36 -12.63
C ASN A 25 -7.28 8.46 -11.15
N PHE A 26 -8.47 7.98 -10.81
CA PHE A 26 -9.07 8.22 -9.50
C PHE A 26 -9.67 6.94 -8.88
N ASP A 27 -9.31 5.76 -9.37
CA ASP A 27 -9.74 4.50 -8.76
C ASP A 27 -8.98 4.29 -7.44
N CYS A 28 -9.71 4.14 -6.33
CA CYS A 28 -9.12 3.85 -5.03
C CYS A 28 -9.02 2.34 -4.82
N GLU A 29 -7.90 1.73 -5.19
CA GLU A 29 -7.71 0.28 -4.98
C GLU A 29 -6.74 -0.05 -3.84
N ALA A 30 -5.88 0.88 -3.44
CA ALA A 30 -4.87 0.64 -2.41
C ALA A 30 -4.92 1.67 -1.29
N LEU A 31 -4.84 1.20 -0.04
CA LEU A 31 -4.95 2.02 1.16
C LEU A 31 -4.05 1.47 2.27
N ILE A 32 -3.44 2.37 3.05
CA ILE A 32 -2.78 2.03 4.32
C ILE A 32 -3.28 2.95 5.45
N ALA A 33 -3.22 2.45 6.68
CA ALA A 33 -3.45 3.25 7.89
C ALA A 33 -2.11 3.49 8.61
N TYR A 34 -1.67 4.75 8.73
CA TYR A 34 -0.37 5.08 9.33
C TYR A 34 -0.45 6.38 10.12
N GLY A 35 0.11 6.41 11.34
CA GLY A 35 -0.06 7.55 12.25
C GLY A 35 -1.54 7.83 12.55
N ASP A 36 -1.96 9.07 12.36
CA ASP A 36 -3.34 9.58 12.51
C ASP A 36 -4.15 9.57 11.20
N SER A 37 -3.53 9.19 10.08
CA SER A 37 -4.11 9.29 8.74
C SER A 37 -4.28 7.95 8.01
N LEU A 38 -5.27 7.91 7.13
CA LEU A 38 -5.36 6.98 6.02
C LEU A 38 -4.65 7.57 4.81
N PHE A 39 -3.92 6.73 4.09
CA PHE A 39 -3.26 7.12 2.85
C PHE A 39 -3.78 6.26 1.71
N LEU A 40 -4.26 6.90 0.66
CA LEU A 40 -4.83 6.25 -0.52
C LEU A 40 -3.83 6.33 -1.66
N PHE A 41 -3.59 5.20 -2.31
CA PHE A 41 -2.83 5.12 -3.55
C PHE A 41 -3.83 4.88 -4.68
N SER A 42 -3.90 5.82 -5.62
CA SER A 42 -4.79 5.67 -6.76
C SER A 42 -4.26 4.67 -7.78
N LYS A 43 -5.18 4.01 -8.47
CA LYS A 43 -4.95 3.24 -9.68
C LYS A 43 -5.22 4.13 -10.89
N ASP A 44 -4.15 4.48 -11.60
CA ASP A 44 -4.25 5.48 -12.65
C ASP A 44 -4.19 4.84 -14.04
N TRP A 45 -5.37 4.55 -14.60
CA TRP A 45 -5.48 3.88 -15.90
C TRP A 45 -4.95 4.71 -17.06
N VAL A 46 -5.08 6.03 -17.01
CA VAL A 46 -4.76 6.91 -18.15
C VAL A 46 -3.26 7.15 -18.26
N ASP A 47 -2.59 7.46 -17.14
CA ASP A 47 -1.17 7.81 -17.15
C ASP A 47 -0.23 6.81 -16.46
N ASN A 48 -0.78 5.70 -15.94
CA ASN A 48 -0.01 4.59 -15.36
C ASN A 48 0.89 5.02 -14.18
N LYS A 49 0.43 6.03 -13.44
CA LYS A 49 1.04 6.50 -12.21
C LYS A 49 0.24 6.01 -11.00
N THR A 50 0.64 6.50 -9.84
CA THR A 50 -0.19 6.47 -8.63
C THR A 50 -0.05 7.81 -7.93
N ARG A 51 -1.17 8.35 -7.46
CA ARG A 51 -1.22 9.56 -6.65
C ARG A 51 -1.49 9.16 -5.21
N LEU A 52 -0.81 9.85 -4.29
CA LEU A 52 -0.94 9.63 -2.86
C LEU A 52 -1.85 10.70 -2.28
N TYR A 53 -2.89 10.27 -1.59
CA TYR A 53 -3.86 11.14 -0.94
C TYR A 53 -3.91 10.87 0.56
N GLU A 54 -4.08 11.91 1.34
CA GLU A 54 -4.20 11.83 2.81
C GLU A 54 -5.63 12.13 3.28
N LEU A 55 -6.08 11.39 4.29
CA LEU A 55 -7.42 11.45 4.86
C LEU A 55 -7.39 11.15 6.38
N PRO A 56 -8.20 11.82 7.24
CA PRO A 56 -8.30 11.46 8.65
C PRO A 56 -8.87 10.05 8.88
N LYS A 57 -8.49 9.40 10.00
CA LYS A 57 -9.07 8.10 10.42
C LYS A 57 -10.44 8.19 11.11
N THR A 58 -10.97 9.40 11.28
CA THR A 58 -12.23 9.65 11.98
C THR A 58 -13.40 9.72 11.01
N ALA A 59 -14.58 9.31 11.47
CA ALA A 59 -15.80 9.43 10.71
C ALA A 59 -16.08 10.88 10.27
N GLY A 60 -16.55 11.07 9.05
CA GLY A 60 -16.81 12.40 8.51
C GLY A 60 -16.90 12.42 6.99
N THR A 61 -17.00 13.62 6.43
CA THR A 61 -16.93 13.87 4.98
C THR A 61 -15.77 14.80 4.72
N TYR A 62 -14.85 14.41 3.85
CA TYR A 62 -13.61 15.13 3.61
C TYR A 62 -13.35 15.33 2.12
N THR A 63 -12.56 16.35 1.80
CA THR A 63 -11.87 16.41 0.51
C THR A 63 -10.42 16.05 0.80
N THR A 64 -9.89 15.05 0.10
CA THR A 64 -8.53 14.54 0.35
C THR A 64 -7.48 15.59 -0.01
N VAL A 65 -6.25 15.43 0.49
CA VAL A 65 -5.11 16.24 0.03
C VAL A 65 -4.18 15.35 -0.79
N LYS A 66 -3.98 15.67 -2.08
CA LYS A 66 -2.91 15.04 -2.87
C LYS A 66 -1.56 15.48 -2.33
N VAL A 67 -0.82 14.53 -1.75
CA VAL A 67 0.50 14.78 -1.14
C VAL A 67 1.66 14.33 -2.02
N GLY A 68 1.38 13.60 -3.12
CA GLY A 68 2.42 13.21 -4.06
C GLY A 68 1.92 12.43 -5.27
N GLU A 69 2.83 12.21 -6.22
CA GLU A 69 2.65 11.41 -7.42
C GLU A 69 3.91 10.54 -7.61
N LEU A 70 3.72 9.31 -8.09
CA LEU A 70 4.81 8.43 -8.46
C LEU A 70 4.54 7.75 -9.81
N ASN A 71 5.47 7.89 -10.75
CA ASN A 71 5.43 7.14 -12.00
C ASN A 71 5.86 5.68 -11.76
N VAL A 72 4.88 4.83 -11.48
CA VAL A 72 5.09 3.39 -11.27
C VAL A 72 5.15 2.61 -12.59
N GLN A 73 4.77 3.22 -13.72
CA GLN A 73 4.63 2.56 -15.02
C GLN A 73 3.74 1.31 -14.93
N GLY A 74 2.57 1.49 -14.34
CA GLY A 74 1.58 0.45 -14.14
C GLY A 74 0.44 0.89 -13.22
N LEU A 75 -0.34 -0.09 -12.78
CA LEU A 75 -1.55 0.10 -12.00
C LEU A 75 -1.31 -0.49 -10.61
N ILE A 76 -1.42 0.34 -9.57
CA ILE A 76 -1.35 -0.09 -8.17
C ILE A 76 -2.73 -0.58 -7.73
N THR A 77 -2.77 -1.70 -7.03
CA THR A 77 -4.01 -2.41 -6.69
C THR A 77 -4.09 -2.88 -5.24
N GLY A 78 -2.96 -2.86 -4.53
CA GLY A 78 -2.94 -3.16 -3.10
C GLY A 78 -1.74 -2.52 -2.42
N ALA A 79 -1.86 -2.34 -1.11
CA ALA A 79 -0.82 -1.79 -0.27
C ALA A 79 -0.82 -2.46 1.11
N GLU A 80 0.38 -2.67 1.66
CA GLU A 80 0.60 -3.15 3.01
C GLU A 80 1.76 -2.35 3.64
N ILE A 81 1.70 -2.09 4.94
CA ILE A 81 2.72 -1.33 5.66
C ILE A 81 3.29 -2.12 6.84
N ILE A 82 4.62 -2.23 6.88
CA ILE A 82 5.38 -2.68 8.05
C ILE A 82 5.90 -1.42 8.75
N ALA A 83 5.06 -0.85 9.62
CA ALA A 83 5.23 0.51 10.13
C ALA A 83 6.51 0.72 10.96
N ASP A 84 6.83 -0.21 11.86
CA ASP A 84 8.02 -0.15 12.72
C ASP A 84 9.33 -0.29 11.91
N LYS A 85 9.27 -0.96 10.76
CA LYS A 85 10.40 -1.08 9.82
C LYS A 85 10.45 0.02 8.77
N ARG A 86 9.42 0.88 8.69
CA ARG A 86 9.30 1.94 7.69
C ARG A 86 9.35 1.38 6.26
N VAL A 87 8.51 0.38 5.98
CA VAL A 87 8.35 -0.25 4.65
C VAL A 87 6.89 -0.25 4.24
N ILE A 88 6.62 0.12 3.00
CA ILE A 88 5.36 -0.10 2.30
C ILE A 88 5.62 -1.03 1.12
N VAL A 89 4.76 -2.04 0.97
CA VAL A 89 4.78 -2.99 -0.14
C VAL A 89 3.51 -2.78 -0.94
N LEU A 90 3.65 -2.34 -2.19
CA LEU A 90 2.55 -2.17 -3.12
C LEU A 90 2.52 -3.36 -4.10
N THR A 91 1.32 -3.84 -4.40
CA THR A 91 1.05 -4.75 -5.51
C THR A 91 0.55 -3.96 -6.71
N GLY A 92 0.83 -4.49 -7.90
CA GLY A 92 0.31 -3.91 -9.13
C GLY A 92 0.67 -4.72 -10.36
N TYR A 93 0.25 -4.24 -11.52
CA TYR A 93 0.59 -4.83 -12.81
C TYR A 93 0.72 -3.77 -13.91
N SER A 94 1.50 -4.07 -14.96
CA SER A 94 1.66 -3.18 -16.13
C SER A 94 0.45 -3.23 -17.06
N THR A 95 0.40 -2.36 -18.06
CA THR A 95 -0.59 -2.42 -19.16
C THR A 95 -0.57 -3.73 -19.93
N SER A 96 0.59 -4.41 -19.97
CA SER A 96 0.74 -5.77 -20.52
C SER A 96 0.40 -6.89 -19.52
N VAL A 97 -0.27 -6.55 -18.40
CA VAL A 97 -0.69 -7.47 -17.33
C VAL A 97 0.50 -8.25 -16.74
N SER A 98 1.66 -7.58 -16.63
CA SER A 98 2.83 -8.14 -15.97
C SER A 98 2.82 -7.73 -14.49
N PRO A 99 2.64 -8.67 -13.54
CA PRO A 99 2.59 -8.39 -12.12
C PRO A 99 3.92 -7.89 -11.57
N PHE A 100 3.86 -6.96 -10.62
CA PHE A 100 5.02 -6.47 -9.89
C PHE A 100 4.70 -6.17 -8.43
N ILE A 101 5.78 -6.06 -7.66
CA ILE A 101 5.81 -5.49 -6.32
C ILE A 101 6.57 -4.17 -6.39
N TYR A 102 6.10 -3.15 -5.70
CA TYR A 102 6.79 -1.88 -5.54
C TYR A 102 7.07 -1.62 -4.07
N LEU A 103 8.35 -1.53 -3.71
CA LEU A 103 8.80 -1.25 -2.36
C LEU A 103 9.05 0.25 -2.20
N LEU A 104 8.49 0.82 -1.14
CA LEU A 104 8.86 2.14 -0.62
C LEU A 104 9.42 1.91 0.79
N TYR A 105 10.68 2.24 1.04
CA TYR A 105 11.34 1.90 2.32
C TYR A 105 12.29 2.99 2.78
N ASP A 106 12.57 3.00 4.09
CA ASP A 106 13.37 4.04 4.75
C ASP A 106 12.72 5.43 4.67
N PHE A 107 11.39 5.49 4.70
CA PHE A 107 10.69 6.76 4.71
C PHE A 107 10.85 7.48 6.07
N ALA A 108 10.74 8.81 6.04
CA ALA A 108 10.66 9.66 7.23
C ALA A 108 9.25 10.26 7.33
N GLY A 109 8.60 10.10 8.48
CA GLY A 109 7.21 10.53 8.66
C GLY A 109 6.27 9.90 7.62
N ASN A 110 5.52 10.72 6.90
CA ASN A 110 4.61 10.32 5.82
C ASN A 110 5.19 10.55 4.39
N GLN A 111 6.51 10.79 4.28
CA GLN A 111 7.16 11.11 3.00
C GLN A 111 7.46 9.85 2.15
N PHE A 112 6.44 9.03 1.88
CA PHE A 112 6.60 7.70 1.27
C PHE A 112 7.19 7.74 -0.14
N PHE A 113 6.82 8.74 -0.96
CA PHE A 113 7.36 8.90 -2.30
C PHE A 113 8.73 9.59 -2.34
N ALA A 114 9.22 10.12 -1.23
CA ALA A 114 10.62 10.57 -1.11
C ALA A 114 11.57 9.42 -0.71
N ALA A 115 11.01 8.32 -0.21
CA ALA A 115 11.76 7.16 0.29
C ALA A 115 12.54 6.41 -0.80
N ASN A 116 13.32 5.42 -0.39
CA ASN A 116 13.96 4.49 -1.32
C ASN A 116 12.89 3.67 -2.06
N LYS A 117 13.13 3.38 -3.34
CA LYS A 117 12.16 2.75 -4.24
C LYS A 117 12.74 1.54 -4.92
N ARG A 118 11.95 0.47 -5.04
CA ARG A 118 12.33 -0.70 -5.83
C ARG A 118 11.12 -1.37 -6.46
N LYS A 119 11.06 -1.41 -7.79
CA LYS A 119 10.07 -2.19 -8.54
C LYS A 119 10.65 -3.57 -8.86
N VAL A 120 9.92 -4.64 -8.55
CA VAL A 120 10.34 -6.04 -8.77
C VAL A 120 9.23 -6.77 -9.50
N GLY A 121 9.52 -7.26 -10.71
CA GLY A 121 8.58 -8.10 -11.44
C GLY A 121 8.41 -9.47 -10.78
N ILE A 122 7.18 -10.00 -10.77
CA ILE A 122 6.93 -11.39 -10.40
C ILE A 122 7.04 -12.23 -11.67
N LYS A 123 7.73 -13.39 -11.61
CA LYS A 123 7.90 -14.31 -12.75
C LYS A 123 6.62 -15.10 -13.05
N GLN A 124 5.55 -14.37 -13.35
CA GLN A 124 4.24 -14.86 -13.76
C GLN A 124 3.70 -13.86 -14.79
N SER A 125 2.96 -14.33 -15.78
CA SER A 125 2.35 -13.46 -16.80
C SER A 125 0.83 -13.49 -16.67
N PHE A 126 0.16 -12.44 -17.16
CA PHE A 126 -1.30 -12.36 -17.21
C PHE A 126 -1.97 -12.50 -15.84
N LEU A 127 -1.42 -11.79 -14.86
CA LEU A 127 -1.87 -11.87 -13.47
C LEU A 127 -2.12 -10.45 -12.95
N GLN A 128 -3.40 -10.11 -12.79
CA GLN A 128 -3.84 -8.89 -12.13
C GLN A 128 -3.74 -9.13 -10.62
N LEU A 129 -2.57 -8.80 -10.06
CA LEU A 129 -2.41 -8.80 -8.60
C LEU A 129 -3.35 -7.77 -8.01
N GLU A 130 -3.92 -8.11 -6.86
CA GLU A 130 -4.84 -7.25 -6.11
C GLU A 130 -4.32 -7.10 -4.68
N GLY A 131 -5.02 -7.66 -3.69
CA GLY A 131 -4.71 -7.55 -2.29
C GLY A 131 -3.36 -8.12 -1.90
N ILE A 132 -2.78 -7.51 -0.87
CA ILE A 132 -1.58 -7.95 -0.17
C ILE A 132 -1.82 -7.85 1.33
N CYS A 133 -1.30 -8.80 2.09
CA CYS A 133 -1.35 -8.80 3.55
C CYS A 133 -0.06 -9.37 4.13
N ALA A 134 0.54 -8.69 5.10
CA ALA A 134 1.72 -9.20 5.80
C ALA A 134 1.35 -10.39 6.69
N THR A 135 2.13 -11.47 6.58
CA THR A 135 2.10 -12.61 7.51
C THR A 135 3.31 -12.61 8.44
N THR A 136 4.42 -12.02 8.00
CA THR A 136 5.58 -11.61 8.79
C THR A 136 6.17 -10.33 8.18
N ASP A 137 7.23 -9.77 8.76
CA ASP A 137 7.95 -8.61 8.21
C ASP A 137 8.54 -8.84 6.81
N THR A 138 8.62 -10.11 6.35
CA THR A 138 9.20 -10.48 5.05
C THR A 138 8.29 -11.37 4.20
N SER A 139 7.19 -11.87 4.76
CA SER A 139 6.31 -12.84 4.09
C SER A 139 4.92 -12.26 3.97
N PHE A 140 4.32 -12.37 2.79
CA PHE A 140 3.05 -11.73 2.44
C PHE A 140 2.12 -12.74 1.76
N SER A 141 0.85 -12.70 2.09
CA SER A 141 -0.20 -13.29 1.26
C SER A 141 -0.61 -12.28 0.19
N ILE A 142 -0.69 -12.71 -1.07
CA ILE A 142 -1.15 -11.88 -2.19
C ILE A 142 -2.22 -12.62 -2.98
N SER A 143 -3.21 -11.88 -3.49
CA SER A 143 -4.28 -12.41 -4.32
C SER A 143 -4.21 -11.87 -5.75
N ASN A 144 -4.90 -12.55 -6.67
CA ASN A 144 -5.16 -12.04 -8.01
C ASN A 144 -6.58 -12.33 -8.47
N GLU A 145 -7.08 -11.51 -9.38
CA GLU A 145 -8.38 -11.74 -10.03
C GLU A 145 -8.34 -12.92 -10.99
N ARG A 146 -9.52 -13.44 -11.29
CA ARG A 146 -9.72 -14.33 -12.43
C ARG A 146 -9.70 -13.48 -13.69
N LEU A 147 -8.77 -13.76 -14.59
CA LEU A 147 -8.65 -13.07 -15.86
C LEU A 147 -8.96 -14.02 -17.01
N GLU A 148 -9.98 -13.70 -17.78
CA GLU A 148 -10.37 -14.44 -18.99
C GLU A 148 -9.97 -13.65 -20.23
N THR A 149 -8.91 -14.12 -20.91
CA THR A 149 -8.48 -13.60 -22.21
C THR A 149 -8.42 -14.77 -23.22
N ILE A 150 -7.40 -14.83 -24.07
CA ILE A 150 -7.09 -16.04 -24.85
C ILE A 150 -6.69 -17.20 -23.93
N ILE A 151 -6.04 -16.88 -22.80
CA ILE A 151 -5.70 -17.83 -21.74
C ILE A 151 -6.47 -17.42 -20.48
N THR A 152 -7.00 -18.41 -19.75
CA THR A 152 -7.65 -18.18 -18.45
C THR A 152 -6.65 -18.26 -17.32
N THR A 153 -6.45 -17.16 -16.60
CA THR A 153 -5.79 -17.13 -15.30
C THR A 153 -6.85 -17.28 -14.21
N LYS A 154 -6.74 -18.31 -13.35
CA LYS A 154 -7.64 -18.50 -12.22
C LYS A 154 -7.30 -17.52 -11.09
N ALA A 155 -8.32 -17.06 -10.37
CA ALA A 155 -8.13 -16.38 -9.09
C ALA A 155 -7.42 -17.32 -8.12
N LYS A 156 -6.47 -16.79 -7.36
CA LYS A 156 -5.74 -17.56 -6.33
C LYS A 156 -5.21 -16.65 -5.25
N LEU A 157 -4.95 -17.26 -4.09
CA LEU A 157 -4.14 -16.72 -3.01
C LEU A 157 -2.77 -17.42 -3.07
N GLN A 158 -1.69 -16.66 -2.95
CA GLN A 158 -0.32 -17.20 -2.95
C GLN A 158 0.52 -16.49 -1.89
N THR A 159 1.61 -17.12 -1.48
CA THR A 159 2.59 -16.51 -0.57
C THR A 159 3.75 -15.93 -1.36
N LEU A 160 4.23 -14.78 -0.91
CA LEU A 160 5.36 -14.05 -1.45
C LEU A 160 6.37 -13.83 -0.31
N ASN A 161 7.60 -14.26 -0.51
CA ASN A 161 8.69 -14.01 0.43
C ASN A 161 9.65 -12.97 -0.16
N LEU A 162 9.80 -11.85 0.54
CA LEU A 162 10.63 -10.70 0.17
C LEU A 162 11.88 -10.57 1.05
N ALA A 163 12.25 -11.59 1.82
CA ALA A 163 13.39 -11.57 2.74
C ALA A 163 14.70 -11.18 2.04
N ALA A 164 14.95 -11.70 0.83
CA ALA A 164 16.14 -11.36 0.05
C ALA A 164 16.22 -9.87 -0.35
N LEU A 165 15.07 -9.17 -0.37
CA LEU A 165 14.98 -7.74 -0.70
C LEU A 165 14.97 -6.87 0.55
N LEU A 166 14.34 -7.34 1.64
CA LEU A 166 14.07 -6.55 2.84
C LEU A 166 15.12 -6.75 3.94
N ASN A 167 15.67 -7.96 4.11
CA ASN A 167 16.64 -8.25 5.18
C ASN A 167 17.91 -7.38 5.10
N PRO A 168 18.48 -7.07 3.91
CA PRO A 168 19.61 -6.15 3.84
C PRO A 168 19.30 -4.80 4.48
N TYR A 169 18.12 -4.23 4.22
CA TYR A 169 17.68 -2.99 4.87
C TYR A 169 17.33 -3.19 6.35
N TYR A 170 16.67 -4.27 6.73
CA TYR A 170 16.36 -4.54 8.14
C TYR A 170 17.62 -4.67 9.01
N SER A 171 18.72 -5.15 8.45
CA SER A 171 20.01 -5.21 9.14
C SER A 171 20.65 -3.83 9.38
N THR A 172 20.21 -2.77 8.69
CA THR A 172 20.67 -1.39 8.93
C THR A 172 19.81 -0.64 9.94
N LEU A 173 18.67 -1.20 10.35
CA LEU A 173 17.81 -0.56 11.35
C LEU A 173 18.45 -0.64 12.73
N PRO A 174 18.31 0.41 13.56
CA PRO A 174 18.71 0.32 14.96
C PRO A 174 17.94 -0.83 15.63
N ALA A 175 18.60 -1.52 16.57
CA ALA A 175 17.94 -2.53 17.39
C ALA A 175 16.68 -1.92 18.01
N ALA A 176 15.57 -2.65 17.97
CA ALA A 176 14.33 -2.19 18.59
C ALA A 176 14.62 -1.84 20.04
N GLN A 177 14.33 -0.60 20.45
CA GLN A 177 14.44 -0.23 21.85
C GLN A 177 13.43 -1.09 22.63
N VAL A 178 13.93 -2.01 23.45
CA VAL A 178 13.08 -2.70 24.42
C VAL A 178 12.57 -1.61 25.37
N PRO A 179 11.24 -1.39 25.47
CA PRO A 179 10.73 -0.41 26.43
C PRO A 179 11.17 -0.84 27.84
N VAL A 180 12.01 -0.02 28.47
CA VAL A 180 12.37 -0.21 29.88
C VAL A 180 11.12 0.16 30.69
N VAL A 181 10.32 -0.85 31.04
CA VAL A 181 9.22 -0.67 31.98
C VAL A 181 9.82 -0.57 33.38
N ASN A 182 9.98 0.65 33.89
CA ASN A 182 10.32 0.87 35.28
C ASN A 182 9.10 0.55 36.15
N TYR A 183 9.08 -0.64 36.77
CA TYR A 183 8.11 -0.96 37.81
C TYR A 183 8.54 -0.27 39.11
N THR A 184 7.83 0.79 39.50
CA THR A 184 7.93 1.30 40.86
C THR A 184 7.14 0.36 41.78
N VAL A 185 7.84 -0.51 42.52
CA VAL A 185 7.22 -1.28 43.60
C VAL A 185 6.95 -0.33 44.76
N VAL A 186 5.69 0.10 44.91
CA VAL A 186 5.25 0.85 46.08
C VAL A 186 4.87 -0.17 47.17
N HIS A 187 5.83 -0.55 48.01
CA HIS A 187 5.48 -1.24 49.26
C HIS A 187 4.86 -0.20 50.20
N SER A 188 3.53 -0.23 50.32
CA SER A 188 2.87 0.33 51.49
C SER A 188 2.76 -0.79 52.53
N LEU A 189 3.57 -0.68 53.59
CA LEU A 189 3.37 -1.46 54.81
C LEU A 189 2.22 -0.81 55.58
N LYS A 190 1.21 -1.62 55.95
CA LYS A 190 0.31 -1.32 57.06
C LYS A 190 0.77 -2.10 58.28
#